data_AF-A0A2S2KRG7-F1
#
_entry.id   AF-A0A2S2KRG7-F1
#
_cell.length_a   1.000
_cell.length_b   1.000
_cell.length_c   1.000
_cell.angle_alpha   90.00
_cell.angle_beta   90.00
_cell.angle_gamma   90.00
#
_symmetry.space_group_name_H-M   'P 1'
#
loop_
_entity.id
_entity.type
_entity.pdbx_description
1 polymer ?
#
loop_
_entity_poly.entity_id
_entity_poly.type
_entity_poly.pdbx_seq_one_letter_code
_entity_poly.pdbx_strand_id
1 'polypeptide(L)'
;MAFIKLIQPFRNIKVILKNNFDVNVYFLVILTLSCILILNVGTSYADVIPPRHQQKIGMSSDDVVCDSGLFKVIRERTNSVACVEPENVTKLVGMGWAKKVDDKQLSDMINRKSIQVGTINILEKIPVRTNVGKLASSTSISGYDIVFEVCASTSIYAPDVLVRSDSESKRYEMIETITANSCVLSVSKIKAADANSITVTLLNKGDISQKVLSLQNELDSLKQQLLDAKQSFKNPQASDAQIQGTKIADLRKQVNDKREELHRLLFTLHSPQTDKQKLEKFTFSGNVIEGESASILSVIESVQTPGLFDAIFEVCAGDTTVRLPVVTITSDKQTIKIKLGDKVSANSCQMTSGKIEADDKSSINITPAGNASSSNKVTELEMLIGSLTGQMVKEKQVLKDLVHDSNRASNFTELFDAQVSKIVELRNQITNAKAEFSKILYLTYN
;
A
#
# COMPACT_ATOMS: atom_id res chain seq x y z
N MET A 1 -1.35 -46.05 -22.64
CA MET A 1 -2.35 -44.97 -22.82
C MET A 1 -1.62 -43.65 -22.57
N ALA A 2 -1.00 -43.03 -23.58
CA ALA A 2 -1.60 -42.22 -24.66
C ALA A 2 -2.29 -40.98 -24.04
N PHE A 3 -1.89 -39.71 -24.23
CA PHE A 3 -1.43 -38.91 -25.40
C PHE A 3 -0.54 -37.74 -24.88
N ILE A 4 0.64 -37.36 -25.42
CA ILE A 4 0.95 -36.62 -26.68
C ILE A 4 0.23 -35.23 -26.70
N LYS A 5 0.85 -34.03 -26.70
CA LYS A 5 1.71 -33.36 -27.72
C LYS A 5 2.14 -31.98 -27.13
N LEU A 6 3.43 -31.59 -27.08
CA LEU A 6 4.21 -30.88 -28.12
C LEU A 6 3.79 -29.41 -28.36
N ILE A 7 4.71 -28.46 -28.14
CA ILE A 7 5.18 -27.40 -29.08
C ILE A 7 6.13 -26.42 -28.33
N GLN A 8 7.43 -26.53 -28.62
CA GLN A 8 8.33 -25.38 -28.89
C GLN A 8 8.41 -25.24 -30.45
N PRO A 9 9.11 -24.28 -31.11
CA PRO A 9 10.17 -23.34 -30.67
C PRO A 9 10.15 -21.95 -31.40
N PHE A 10 11.30 -21.24 -31.38
CA PHE A 10 11.77 -20.11 -32.21
C PHE A 10 11.64 -18.70 -31.56
N ARG A 11 12.61 -17.78 -31.63
CA ARG A 11 13.98 -17.79 -32.17
C ARG A 11 14.74 -16.58 -31.62
N ASN A 12 16.05 -16.75 -31.50
CA ASN A 12 17.10 -15.73 -31.39
C ASN A 12 16.88 -14.49 -32.28
N ILE A 13 17.17 -13.30 -31.74
CA ILE A 13 17.96 -12.28 -32.46
C ILE A 13 19.06 -11.79 -31.50
N LYS A 14 20.30 -12.02 -31.94
CA LYS A 14 21.54 -11.51 -31.39
C LYS A 14 21.94 -10.29 -32.23
N VAL A 15 22.78 -9.42 -31.67
CA VAL A 15 23.83 -8.61 -32.35
C VAL A 15 23.34 -7.32 -33.05
N ILE A 16 23.96 -6.12 -32.99
CA ILE A 16 25.18 -5.51 -32.39
C ILE A 16 25.15 -3.98 -32.80
N LEU A 17 26.01 -3.13 -32.19
CA LEU A 17 26.49 -1.78 -32.62
C LEU A 17 25.54 -0.58 -32.38
N LYS A 18 25.96 0.64 -32.00
CA LYS A 18 27.27 1.24 -31.65
C LYS A 18 26.99 2.63 -31.03
N ASN A 19 27.90 3.05 -30.16
CA ASN A 19 28.22 4.38 -29.65
C ASN A 19 27.66 5.63 -30.36
N ASN A 20 27.34 6.62 -29.51
CA ASN A 20 27.68 8.05 -29.56
C ASN A 20 26.43 8.92 -29.35
N PHE A 21 26.22 9.46 -28.15
CA PHE A 21 25.49 10.73 -27.96
C PHE A 21 25.67 11.27 -26.54
N ASP A 22 26.89 11.72 -26.20
CA ASP A 22 27.20 12.42 -24.95
C ASP A 22 27.42 13.92 -25.21
N VAL A 23 26.41 14.67 -25.63
CA VAL A 23 26.36 16.14 -25.50
C VAL A 23 24.90 16.63 -25.59
N ASN A 24 24.02 16.31 -24.62
CA ASN A 24 22.75 17.05 -24.46
C ASN A 24 21.99 16.82 -23.13
N VAL A 25 22.56 16.09 -22.18
CA VAL A 25 21.83 15.69 -20.95
C VAL A 25 21.72 16.82 -19.91
N TYR A 26 22.60 17.83 -19.95
CA TYR A 26 22.59 18.89 -18.93
C TYR A 26 21.47 19.94 -19.08
N PHE A 27 20.83 20.05 -20.25
CA PHE A 27 19.75 21.02 -20.44
C PHE A 27 18.35 20.46 -20.11
N LEU A 28 18.21 19.13 -19.97
CA LEU A 28 16.92 18.50 -19.66
C LEU A 28 16.66 18.32 -18.16
N VAL A 29 17.70 18.41 -17.31
CA VAL A 29 17.58 18.21 -15.86
C VAL A 29 17.11 19.47 -15.13
N ILE A 30 17.25 20.65 -15.72
CA ILE A 30 16.82 21.92 -15.10
C ILE A 30 15.33 22.21 -15.34
N LEU A 31 14.70 21.58 -16.35
CA LEU A 31 13.28 21.81 -16.66
C LEU A 31 12.29 20.86 -15.94
N THR A 32 12.79 19.82 -15.25
CA THR A 32 11.94 18.84 -14.54
C THR A 32 11.78 19.13 -13.04
N LEU A 33 12.46 20.16 -12.51
CA LEU A 33 12.45 20.47 -11.08
C LEU A 33 11.32 21.42 -10.62
N SER A 34 10.48 21.92 -11.54
CA SER A 34 9.46 22.95 -11.23
C SER A 34 8.01 22.47 -11.31
N CYS A 35 7.72 21.17 -11.25
CA CYS A 35 6.35 20.65 -11.33
C CYS A 35 6.03 19.53 -10.32
N ILE A 36 6.54 19.63 -9.09
CA ILE A 36 5.94 18.89 -7.96
C ILE A 36 4.82 19.77 -7.39
N LEU A 37 3.71 19.83 -8.12
CA LEU A 37 2.43 20.16 -7.50
C LEU A 37 2.10 18.98 -6.59
N ILE A 38 2.30 19.19 -5.29
CA ILE A 38 1.78 18.32 -4.25
C ILE A 38 0.25 18.38 -4.39
N LEU A 39 -0.30 17.44 -5.15
CA LEU A 39 -1.71 17.12 -5.08
C LEU A 39 -1.91 16.51 -3.69
N ASN A 40 -2.46 17.31 -2.78
CA ASN A 40 -3.15 16.79 -1.60
C ASN A 40 -4.28 15.91 -2.14
N VAL A 41 -3.99 14.63 -2.35
CA VAL A 41 -4.99 13.63 -2.63
C VAL A 41 -5.85 13.53 -1.38
N GLY A 42 -7.03 14.15 -1.43
CA GLY A 42 -8.04 13.97 -0.40
C GLY A 42 -8.35 12.48 -0.35
N THR A 43 -7.98 11.84 0.74
CA THR A 43 -8.16 10.41 0.86
C THR A 43 -9.66 10.11 0.98
N SER A 44 -10.17 9.45 -0.06
CA SER A 44 -11.53 8.94 -0.15
C SER A 44 -11.55 7.56 0.47
N TYR A 45 -12.50 7.32 1.40
CA TYR A 45 -12.56 6.11 2.19
C TYR A 45 -13.98 5.59 2.29
N ALA A 46 -14.39 4.82 1.30
CA ALA A 46 -15.45 3.82 1.44
C ALA A 46 -15.13 2.79 0.36
N ASP A 47 -14.72 1.59 0.79
CA ASP A 47 -13.88 0.69 0.01
C ASP A 47 -14.58 0.08 -1.20
N VAL A 48 -14.44 0.76 -2.34
CA VAL A 48 -14.67 0.16 -3.65
C VAL A 48 -13.32 -0.36 -4.13
N ILE A 49 -13.26 -1.62 -4.57
CA ILE A 49 -12.05 -2.18 -5.21
C ILE A 49 -11.53 -1.19 -6.27
N PRO A 50 -10.22 -0.95 -6.44
CA PRO A 50 -9.76 0.05 -7.41
C PRO A 50 -10.20 -0.24 -8.87
N PRO A 51 -10.44 0.81 -9.70
CA PRO A 51 -10.96 0.69 -11.07
C PRO A 51 -10.27 -0.35 -11.94
N ARG A 52 -8.94 -0.41 -11.88
CA ARG A 52 -8.15 -1.37 -12.66
C ARG A 52 -8.43 -2.82 -12.25
N HIS A 53 -8.68 -3.05 -10.98
CA HIS A 53 -8.96 -4.38 -10.46
C HIS A 53 -10.41 -4.78 -10.78
N GLN A 54 -11.37 -3.86 -10.67
CA GLN A 54 -12.74 -4.05 -11.17
C GLN A 54 -12.77 -4.48 -12.65
N GLN A 55 -11.98 -3.82 -13.51
CA GLN A 55 -11.86 -4.21 -14.92
C GLN A 55 -11.21 -5.60 -15.09
N LYS A 56 -10.22 -5.95 -14.26
CA LYS A 56 -9.57 -7.29 -14.30
C LYS A 56 -10.50 -8.43 -13.92
N ILE A 57 -11.46 -8.20 -13.02
CA ILE A 57 -12.49 -9.18 -12.66
C ILE A 57 -13.67 -9.21 -13.65
N GLY A 58 -13.58 -8.47 -14.76
CA GLY A 58 -14.52 -8.52 -15.87
C GLY A 58 -15.58 -7.41 -15.89
N MET A 59 -15.49 -6.38 -15.04
CA MET A 59 -16.41 -5.24 -15.11
C MET A 59 -16.11 -4.37 -16.33
N SER A 60 -17.16 -3.96 -17.06
CA SER A 60 -17.01 -3.05 -18.20
C SER A 60 -16.62 -1.65 -17.72
N SER A 61 -16.07 -0.80 -18.61
CA SER A 61 -15.70 0.58 -18.27
C SER A 61 -16.89 1.43 -17.77
N ASP A 62 -18.10 1.12 -18.21
CA ASP A 62 -19.31 1.82 -17.79
C ASP A 62 -19.77 1.37 -16.39
N ASP A 63 -19.37 0.16 -15.98
CA ASP A 63 -19.81 -0.48 -14.75
C ASP A 63 -18.84 -0.30 -13.57
N VAL A 64 -17.67 0.26 -13.82
CA VAL A 64 -16.70 0.58 -12.77
C VAL A 64 -17.30 1.60 -11.80
N VAL A 65 -17.22 1.29 -10.52
CA VAL A 65 -17.64 2.17 -9.42
C VAL A 65 -16.42 2.90 -8.84
N CYS A 66 -16.57 4.16 -8.46
CA CYS A 66 -15.52 4.93 -7.78
C CYS A 66 -15.78 5.05 -6.28
N ASP A 67 -14.71 5.22 -5.50
CA ASP A 67 -14.82 5.55 -4.08
C ASP A 67 -15.57 6.87 -3.88
N SER A 68 -16.14 7.04 -2.67
CA SER A 68 -16.96 8.19 -2.29
C SER A 68 -16.25 9.53 -2.52
N GLY A 69 -16.91 10.48 -3.18
CA GLY A 69 -16.28 11.78 -3.50
C GLY A 69 -15.29 11.76 -4.67
N LEU A 70 -15.06 10.62 -5.33
CA LEU A 70 -14.33 10.57 -6.60
C LEU A 70 -15.29 10.45 -7.79
N PHE A 71 -14.99 11.16 -8.87
CA PHE A 71 -15.71 11.15 -10.14
C PHE A 71 -15.09 10.14 -11.10
N LYS A 72 -15.94 9.34 -11.76
CA LYS A 72 -15.52 8.37 -12.78
C LYS A 72 -15.19 9.07 -14.09
N VAL A 73 -13.98 8.88 -14.60
CA VAL A 73 -13.56 9.36 -15.92
C VAL A 73 -12.98 8.23 -16.77
N ILE A 74 -13.20 8.31 -18.08
CA ILE A 74 -12.63 7.37 -19.05
C ILE A 74 -11.47 8.07 -19.75
N ARG A 75 -10.28 7.46 -19.72
CA ARG A 75 -9.10 8.02 -20.39
C ARG A 75 -9.29 8.01 -21.90
N GLU A 76 -8.99 9.14 -22.55
CA GLU A 76 -9.18 9.33 -24.00
C GLU A 76 -8.37 8.31 -24.82
N ARG A 77 -7.09 8.14 -24.46
CA ARG A 77 -6.14 7.30 -25.23
C ARG A 77 -6.31 5.79 -25.05
N THR A 78 -6.69 5.37 -23.85
CA THR A 78 -6.62 3.95 -23.46
C THR A 78 -7.98 3.32 -23.20
N ASN A 79 -9.07 4.11 -23.21
CA ASN A 79 -10.41 3.66 -22.79
C ASN A 79 -10.46 3.02 -21.38
N SER A 80 -9.43 3.23 -20.57
CA SER A 80 -9.36 2.71 -19.20
C SER A 80 -10.04 3.69 -18.24
N VAL A 81 -10.69 3.16 -17.20
CA VAL A 81 -11.37 3.98 -16.20
C VAL A 81 -10.38 4.46 -15.13
N ALA A 82 -10.58 5.70 -14.67
CA ALA A 82 -9.93 6.25 -13.49
C ALA A 82 -10.97 6.98 -12.62
N CYS A 83 -10.72 7.02 -11.32
CA CYS A 83 -11.49 7.81 -10.36
C CYS A 83 -10.64 9.01 -9.97
N VAL A 84 -11.18 10.21 -10.11
CA VAL A 84 -10.46 11.48 -9.89
C VAL A 84 -11.32 12.43 -9.07
N GLU A 85 -10.72 13.38 -8.37
CA GLU A 85 -11.47 14.40 -7.65
C GLU A 85 -12.34 15.21 -8.64
N PRO A 86 -13.62 15.50 -8.32
CA PRO A 86 -14.52 16.24 -9.20
C PRO A 86 -13.95 17.57 -9.69
N GLU A 87 -13.25 18.30 -8.83
CA GLU A 87 -12.61 19.59 -9.13
C GLU A 87 -11.58 19.50 -10.27
N ASN A 88 -10.95 18.32 -10.42
CA ASN A 88 -9.92 18.08 -11.42
C ASN A 88 -10.48 17.59 -12.77
N VAL A 89 -11.76 17.20 -12.84
CA VAL A 89 -12.35 16.58 -14.04
C VAL A 89 -12.32 17.53 -15.24
N THR A 90 -12.75 18.78 -15.07
CA THR A 90 -12.79 19.77 -16.17
C THR A 90 -11.39 20.03 -16.74
N LYS A 91 -10.38 20.12 -15.86
CA LYS A 91 -8.97 20.26 -16.25
C LYS A 91 -8.48 19.06 -17.04
N LEU A 92 -8.78 17.84 -16.59
CA LEU A 92 -8.34 16.61 -17.26
C LEU A 92 -9.01 16.41 -18.63
N VAL A 93 -10.27 16.82 -18.78
CA VAL A 93 -10.97 16.85 -20.07
C VAL A 93 -10.35 17.91 -20.99
N GLY A 94 -10.09 19.12 -20.47
CA GLY A 94 -9.46 20.20 -21.24
C GLY A 94 -8.04 19.87 -21.74
N MET A 95 -7.30 19.03 -21.00
CA MET A 95 -5.97 18.53 -21.40
C MET A 95 -6.03 17.35 -22.40
N GLY A 96 -7.22 16.89 -22.78
CA GLY A 96 -7.41 15.72 -23.64
C GLY A 96 -6.97 14.40 -22.99
N TRP A 97 -6.90 14.36 -21.65
CA TRP A 97 -6.55 13.16 -20.91
C TRP A 97 -7.79 12.27 -20.67
N ALA A 98 -8.95 12.88 -20.44
CA ALA A 98 -10.24 12.22 -20.22
C ALA A 98 -11.27 12.60 -21.29
N LYS A 99 -12.20 11.67 -21.56
CA LYS A 99 -13.39 11.90 -22.37
C LYS A 99 -14.32 12.93 -21.73
N LYS A 100 -15.09 13.64 -22.55
CA LYS A 100 -16.13 14.57 -22.07
C LYS A 100 -17.13 13.86 -21.15
N VAL A 101 -17.49 14.53 -20.06
CA VAL A 101 -18.43 14.05 -19.04
C VAL A 101 -19.73 14.87 -19.07
N ASP A 102 -20.77 14.40 -18.38
CA ASP A 102 -22.00 15.15 -18.19
C ASP A 102 -21.80 16.26 -17.14
N ASP A 103 -21.88 17.52 -17.60
CA ASP A 103 -21.67 18.72 -16.77
C ASP A 103 -22.69 18.81 -15.62
N LYS A 104 -23.90 18.25 -15.80
CA LYS A 104 -24.91 18.22 -14.74
C LYS A 104 -24.50 17.27 -13.62
N GLN A 105 -24.09 16.05 -13.97
CA GLN A 105 -23.60 15.08 -12.98
C GLN A 105 -22.36 15.56 -12.25
N LEU A 106 -21.45 16.25 -12.94
CA LEU A 106 -20.25 16.80 -12.35
C LEU A 106 -20.55 17.94 -11.37
N SER A 107 -21.41 18.88 -11.77
CA SER A 107 -21.80 20.00 -10.90
C SER A 107 -22.62 19.54 -9.68
N ASP A 108 -23.50 18.54 -9.84
CA ASP A 108 -24.22 17.93 -8.71
C ASP A 108 -23.25 17.29 -7.70
N MET A 109 -22.13 16.72 -8.18
CA MET A 109 -21.11 16.12 -7.32
C MET A 109 -20.20 17.15 -6.64
N ILE A 110 -19.78 18.20 -7.34
CA ILE A 110 -18.96 19.29 -6.78
C ILE A 110 -19.72 20.02 -5.67
N ASN A 111 -21.03 20.23 -5.85
CA ASN A 111 -21.86 20.97 -4.88
C ASN A 111 -22.42 20.10 -3.75
N ARG A 112 -22.10 18.80 -3.73
CA ARG A 112 -22.62 17.87 -2.72
C ARG A 112 -21.88 18.10 -1.40
N LYS A 113 -22.56 18.71 -0.42
CA LYS A 113 -22.05 18.75 0.96
C LYS A 113 -21.94 17.31 1.48
N SER A 114 -20.81 16.97 2.10
CA SER A 114 -20.62 15.67 2.75
C SER A 114 -21.75 15.44 3.76
N ILE A 115 -22.61 14.47 3.49
CA ILE A 115 -23.73 14.16 4.38
C ILE A 115 -23.19 13.30 5.51
N GLN A 116 -23.36 13.76 6.75
CA GLN A 116 -22.96 13.01 7.92
C GLN A 116 -23.91 11.82 8.12
N VAL A 117 -23.56 10.67 7.54
CA VAL A 117 -24.30 9.40 7.62
C VAL A 117 -24.26 8.76 9.01
N GLY A 118 -23.30 9.14 9.84
CA GLY A 118 -23.17 8.64 11.19
C GLY A 118 -22.18 9.42 12.03
N THR A 119 -22.22 9.16 13.33
CA THR A 119 -21.30 9.68 14.34
C THR A 119 -20.56 8.52 14.98
N ILE A 120 -19.35 8.79 15.45
CA ILE A 120 -18.56 7.82 16.20
C ILE A 120 -18.22 8.43 17.56
N ASN A 121 -18.53 7.70 18.62
CA ASN A 121 -18.26 8.13 19.98
C ASN A 121 -17.30 7.14 20.63
N ILE A 122 -16.21 7.64 21.20
CA ILE A 122 -15.34 6.84 22.05
C ILE A 122 -16.00 6.74 23.42
N LEU A 123 -16.33 5.53 23.85
CA LEU A 123 -16.98 5.28 25.14
C LEU A 123 -15.95 5.14 26.25
N GLU A 124 -14.88 4.37 26.01
CA GLU A 124 -13.88 4.06 27.05
C GLU A 124 -12.51 3.76 26.43
N LYS A 125 -11.43 4.09 27.16
CA LYS A 125 -10.03 3.79 26.79
C LYS A 125 -9.37 3.03 27.94
N ILE A 126 -9.29 1.71 27.85
CA ILE A 126 -8.81 0.85 28.93
C ILE A 126 -7.32 0.52 28.73
N PRO A 127 -6.41 0.90 29.64
CA PRO A 127 -4.98 0.63 29.48
C PRO A 127 -4.67 -0.87 29.62
N VAL A 128 -4.00 -1.44 28.60
CA VAL A 128 -3.51 -2.81 28.60
C VAL A 128 -2.11 -2.84 29.19
N ARG A 129 -2.01 -3.33 30.42
CA ARG A 129 -0.75 -3.45 31.17
C ARG A 129 -0.10 -4.80 30.89
N THR A 130 1.19 -4.81 30.58
CA THR A 130 1.96 -6.04 30.39
C THR A 130 3.24 -6.00 31.21
N ASN A 131 3.64 -7.17 31.74
CA ASN A 131 4.89 -7.36 32.48
C ASN A 131 5.97 -8.02 31.61
N VAL A 132 5.72 -8.18 30.32
CA VAL A 132 6.62 -8.93 29.43
C VAL A 132 7.87 -8.09 29.15
N GLY A 133 9.03 -8.63 29.51
CA GLY A 133 10.34 -8.06 29.15
C GLY A 133 10.93 -7.01 30.09
N LYS A 134 10.43 -6.85 31.33
CA LYS A 134 11.01 -5.90 32.30
C LYS A 134 11.35 -6.53 33.65
N LEU A 135 12.46 -6.07 34.23
CA LEU A 135 12.93 -6.40 35.59
C LEU A 135 12.26 -5.57 36.70
N ALA A 136 11.64 -4.43 36.38
CA ALA A 136 11.00 -3.54 37.35
C ALA A 136 9.52 -3.90 37.59
N SER A 137 9.06 -3.75 38.84
CA SER A 137 7.71 -4.13 39.31
C SER A 137 6.57 -3.23 38.84
N SER A 138 6.86 -2.11 38.18
CA SER A 138 5.82 -1.19 37.68
C SER A 138 5.28 -1.66 36.33
N THR A 139 4.00 -2.05 36.30
CA THR A 139 3.24 -2.35 35.08
C THR A 139 3.28 -1.17 34.11
N SER A 140 3.96 -1.31 32.96
CA SER A 140 3.92 -0.30 31.89
C SER A 140 2.73 -0.55 30.95
N ILE A 141 2.15 0.55 30.45
CA ILE A 141 1.06 0.49 29.47
C ILE A 141 1.66 0.09 28.12
N SER A 142 1.16 -0.99 27.55
CA SER A 142 1.59 -1.51 26.23
C SER A 142 0.66 -1.14 25.08
N GLY A 143 -0.51 -0.60 25.42
CA GLY A 143 -1.54 -0.18 24.49
C GLY A 143 -2.86 0.03 25.24
N TYR A 144 -3.93 0.24 24.48
CA TYR A 144 -5.26 0.47 25.00
C TYR A 144 -6.27 -0.42 24.26
N ASP A 145 -7.20 -0.99 25.02
CA ASP A 145 -8.45 -1.53 24.51
C ASP A 145 -9.45 -0.37 24.44
N ILE A 146 -9.87 -0.01 23.24
CA ILE A 146 -10.77 1.11 22.99
C ILE A 146 -12.15 0.55 22.73
N VAL A 147 -13.13 1.02 23.49
CA VAL A 147 -14.55 0.77 23.25
C VAL A 147 -15.14 2.00 22.58
N PHE A 148 -15.73 1.83 21.41
CA PHE A 148 -16.39 2.90 20.69
C PHE A 148 -17.72 2.42 20.13
N GLU A 149 -18.65 3.36 19.93
CA GLU A 149 -19.91 3.11 19.26
C GLU A 149 -19.98 3.90 17.95
N VAL A 150 -20.58 3.28 16.94
CA VAL A 150 -20.88 3.91 15.67
C VAL A 150 -22.40 4.01 15.55
N CYS A 151 -22.91 5.24 15.47
CA CYS A 151 -24.34 5.52 15.36
C CYS A 151 -24.67 6.02 13.96
N ALA A 152 -25.70 5.45 13.34
CA ALA A 152 -26.12 5.77 11.99
C ALA A 152 -27.38 6.64 11.99
N SER A 153 -27.35 7.80 11.33
CA SER A 153 -28.57 8.58 11.04
C SER A 153 -29.36 7.97 9.88
N THR A 154 -28.67 7.34 8.94
CA THR A 154 -29.20 6.53 7.85
C THR A 154 -28.38 5.25 7.72
N SER A 155 -28.96 4.16 7.21
CA SER A 155 -28.26 2.86 7.14
C SER A 155 -26.86 2.97 6.52
N ILE A 156 -25.84 2.47 7.21
CA ILE A 156 -24.44 2.48 6.79
C ILE A 156 -24.05 1.07 6.36
N TYR A 157 -23.77 0.90 5.07
CA TYR A 157 -23.30 -0.36 4.50
C TYR A 157 -21.77 -0.43 4.58
N ALA A 158 -21.25 -1.57 5.07
CA ALA A 158 -19.82 -1.80 5.32
C ALA A 158 -19.13 -0.60 6.01
N PRO A 159 -19.50 -0.30 7.28
CA PRO A 159 -18.85 0.76 8.02
C PRO A 159 -17.36 0.47 8.19
N ASP A 160 -16.55 1.50 8.04
CA ASP A 160 -15.11 1.41 8.14
C ASP A 160 -14.60 2.49 9.09
N VAL A 161 -13.77 2.07 10.04
CA VAL A 161 -13.34 2.90 11.16
C VAL A 161 -11.81 2.94 11.19
N LEU A 162 -11.26 4.15 11.22
CA LEU A 162 -9.84 4.38 11.41
C LEU A 162 -9.56 4.75 12.86
N VAL A 163 -8.80 3.90 13.53
CA VAL A 163 -8.29 4.14 14.88
C VAL A 163 -6.84 4.61 14.75
N ARG A 164 -6.54 5.86 15.11
CA ARG A 164 -5.17 6.41 15.11
C ARG A 164 -4.74 6.76 16.53
N SER A 165 -3.44 6.73 16.75
CA SER A 165 -2.76 7.13 17.98
C SER A 165 -1.40 7.72 17.64
N ASP A 166 -0.67 8.17 18.66
CA ASP A 166 0.74 8.59 18.55
C ASP A 166 1.69 7.49 18.06
N SER A 167 1.32 6.21 18.20
CA SER A 167 2.24 5.09 17.96
C SER A 167 1.81 4.19 16.80
N GLU A 168 0.53 4.19 16.46
CA GLU A 168 -0.05 3.24 15.51
C GLU A 168 -1.32 3.82 14.86
N SER A 169 -1.58 3.39 13.63
CA SER A 169 -2.88 3.52 12.98
C SER A 169 -3.39 2.15 12.57
N LYS A 170 -4.67 1.87 12.86
CA LYS A 170 -5.36 0.63 12.50
C LYS A 170 -6.70 0.93 11.84
N ARG A 171 -7.02 0.13 10.84
CA ARG A 171 -8.33 0.11 10.21
C ARG A 171 -9.17 -1.03 10.77
N TYR A 172 -10.45 -0.77 11.01
CA TYR A 172 -11.41 -1.73 11.53
C TYR A 172 -12.65 -1.72 10.63
N GLU A 173 -12.77 -2.76 9.81
CA GLU A 173 -13.93 -3.00 8.98
C GLU A 173 -15.03 -3.66 9.81
N MET A 174 -16.20 -3.05 9.87
CA MET A 174 -17.36 -3.61 10.54
C MET A 174 -18.07 -4.58 9.59
N ILE A 175 -18.31 -5.80 10.07
CA ILE A 175 -18.94 -6.87 9.28
C ILE A 175 -20.41 -6.55 9.01
N GLU A 176 -21.07 -5.90 9.96
CA GLU A 176 -22.51 -5.68 9.93
C GLU A 176 -22.88 -4.29 9.38
N THR A 177 -23.98 -4.27 8.63
CA THR A 177 -24.64 -3.01 8.24
C THR A 177 -25.26 -2.38 9.48
N ILE A 178 -24.99 -1.10 9.73
CA ILE A 178 -25.62 -0.37 10.82
C ILE A 178 -26.94 0.18 10.28
N THR A 179 -28.07 -0.24 10.85
CA THR A 179 -29.38 0.23 10.38
C THR A 179 -29.62 1.68 10.77
N ALA A 180 -30.46 2.38 10.01
CA ALA A 180 -30.83 3.76 10.33
C ALA A 180 -31.34 3.91 11.78
N ASN A 181 -30.90 4.97 12.46
CA ASN A 181 -31.23 5.29 13.86
C ASN A 181 -30.82 4.20 14.87
N SER A 182 -29.77 3.43 14.56
CA SER A 182 -29.19 2.45 15.48
C SER A 182 -27.71 2.74 15.73
N CYS A 183 -27.18 2.19 16.82
CA CYS A 183 -25.77 2.23 17.15
C CYS A 183 -25.23 0.81 17.31
N VAL A 184 -24.00 0.59 16.87
CA VAL A 184 -23.28 -0.68 17.05
C VAL A 184 -22.02 -0.40 17.87
N LEU A 185 -21.84 -1.18 18.93
CA LEU A 185 -20.66 -1.11 19.79
C LEU A 185 -19.54 -2.00 19.24
N SER A 186 -18.31 -1.51 19.29
CA SER A 186 -17.13 -2.21 18.81
C SER A 186 -15.94 -1.96 19.71
N VAL A 187 -14.99 -2.90 19.65
CA VAL A 187 -13.78 -2.87 20.48
C VAL A 187 -12.57 -3.08 19.59
N SER A 188 -11.54 -2.27 19.76
CA SER A 188 -10.27 -2.39 19.04
C SER A 188 -9.08 -2.19 19.97
N LYS A 189 -7.99 -2.90 19.70
CA LYS A 189 -6.73 -2.75 20.45
C LYS A 189 -5.77 -1.87 19.67
N ILE A 190 -5.22 -0.83 20.28
CA ILE A 190 -4.20 0.01 19.65
C ILE A 190 -3.00 0.20 20.56
N LYS A 191 -1.79 0.27 19.99
CA LYS A 191 -0.61 0.74 20.73
C LYS A 191 -0.66 2.26 20.81
N ALA A 192 -0.52 2.81 22.00
CA ALA A 192 -0.37 4.26 22.20
C ALA A 192 0.45 4.51 23.47
N ALA A 193 1.23 5.59 23.49
CA ALA A 193 1.90 6.03 24.70
C ALA A 193 0.95 6.88 25.56
N ASP A 194 0.22 7.80 24.93
CA ASP A 194 -0.82 8.62 25.58
C ASP A 194 -2.23 8.21 25.14
N ALA A 195 -3.13 8.02 26.11
CA ALA A 195 -4.56 7.78 25.86
C ALA A 195 -5.21 8.93 25.08
N ASN A 196 -4.77 10.18 25.29
CA ASN A 196 -5.36 11.34 24.63
C ASN A 196 -4.98 11.45 23.15
N SER A 197 -3.88 10.80 22.73
CA SER A 197 -3.49 10.71 21.32
C SER A 197 -4.45 9.86 20.48
N ILE A 198 -5.25 9.01 21.13
CA ILE A 198 -6.15 8.09 20.46
C ILE A 198 -7.35 8.83 19.89
N THR A 199 -7.46 8.79 18.56
CA THR A 199 -8.60 9.28 17.77
C THR A 199 -9.25 8.13 17.03
N VAL A 200 -10.58 8.16 16.93
CA VAL A 200 -11.36 7.18 16.17
C VAL A 200 -12.24 7.94 15.20
N THR A 201 -12.10 7.67 13.91
CA THR A 201 -12.86 8.34 12.85
C THR A 201 -13.62 7.34 12.00
N LEU A 202 -14.88 7.65 11.74
CA LEU A 202 -15.69 6.92 10.76
C LEU A 202 -15.24 7.37 9.37
N LEU A 203 -14.70 6.44 8.59
CA LEU A 203 -14.18 6.72 7.27
C LEU A 203 -15.27 6.80 6.21
N ASN A 204 -16.31 5.96 6.33
CA ASN A 204 -17.38 5.85 5.36
C ASN A 204 -18.25 7.13 5.34
N LYS A 205 -18.02 8.01 4.36
CA LYS A 205 -18.72 9.30 4.16
C LYS A 205 -20.14 9.17 3.61
N GLY A 206 -20.66 7.96 3.43
CA GLY A 206 -22.09 7.73 3.21
C GLY A 206 -22.59 7.85 1.79
N ASP A 207 -21.77 8.28 0.83
CA ASP A 207 -22.20 8.37 -0.57
C ASP A 207 -22.57 7.01 -1.15
N ILE A 208 -21.83 5.96 -0.80
CA ILE A 208 -22.14 4.60 -1.25
C ILE A 208 -23.43 4.11 -0.59
N SER A 209 -23.58 4.32 0.71
CA SER A 209 -24.82 4.00 1.42
C SER A 209 -26.03 4.74 0.83
N GLN A 210 -25.86 5.99 0.42
CA GLN A 210 -26.88 6.75 -0.30
C GLN A 210 -27.15 6.21 -1.69
N LYS A 211 -26.12 5.80 -2.43
CA LYS A 211 -26.31 5.19 -3.75
C LYS A 211 -27.08 3.88 -3.63
N VAL A 212 -26.77 3.06 -2.63
CA VAL A 212 -27.53 1.85 -2.30
C VAL A 212 -28.99 2.20 -1.98
N LEU A 213 -29.24 3.18 -1.10
CA LEU A 213 -30.60 3.62 -0.76
C LEU A 213 -31.36 4.21 -1.96
N SER A 214 -30.71 5.01 -2.80
CA SER A 214 -31.30 5.58 -4.02
C SER A 214 -31.70 4.48 -4.99
N LEU A 215 -30.82 3.51 -5.23
CA LEU A 215 -31.10 2.37 -6.10
C LEU A 215 -32.22 1.50 -5.54
N GLN A 216 -32.30 1.29 -4.22
CA GLN A 216 -33.41 0.58 -3.59
C GLN A 216 -34.73 1.31 -3.79
N ASN A 217 -34.77 2.63 -3.53
CA ASN A 217 -35.97 3.45 -3.71
C ASN A 217 -36.44 3.51 -5.16
N GLU A 218 -35.51 3.68 -6.12
CA GLU A 218 -35.80 3.62 -7.56
C GLU A 218 -36.38 2.26 -7.95
N LEU A 219 -35.79 1.18 -7.45
CA LEU A 219 -36.20 -0.19 -7.74
C LEU A 219 -37.57 -0.51 -7.16
N ASP A 220 -37.90 -0.03 -5.97
CA ASP A 220 -39.23 -0.20 -5.36
C ASP A 220 -40.28 0.65 -6.08
N SER A 221 -39.95 1.87 -6.50
CA SER A 221 -40.81 2.69 -7.37
C SER A 221 -41.09 2.00 -8.71
N LEU A 222 -40.06 1.46 -9.37
CA LEU A 222 -40.21 0.73 -10.64
C LEU A 222 -41.03 -0.57 -10.48
N LYS A 223 -40.85 -1.31 -9.37
CA LYS A 223 -41.69 -2.47 -9.05
C LYS A 223 -43.16 -2.06 -8.88
N GLN A 224 -43.43 -0.93 -8.21
CA GLN A 224 -44.79 -0.43 -8.02
C GLN A 224 -45.41 -0.05 -9.37
N GLN A 225 -44.71 0.73 -10.20
CA GLN A 225 -45.17 1.07 -11.55
C GLN A 225 -45.43 -0.17 -12.42
N LEU A 226 -44.61 -1.22 -12.28
CA LEU A 226 -44.80 -2.49 -12.97
C LEU A 226 -46.05 -3.23 -12.47
N LEU A 227 -46.35 -3.20 -11.17
CA LEU A 227 -47.58 -3.77 -10.62
C LEU A 227 -48.82 -3.03 -11.13
N ASP A 228 -48.79 -1.70 -11.13
CA ASP A 228 -49.90 -0.86 -11.59
C ASP A 228 -50.15 -1.07 -13.10
N ALA A 229 -49.08 -1.15 -13.91
CA ALA A 229 -49.17 -1.46 -15.32
C ALA A 229 -49.73 -2.88 -15.58
N LYS A 230 -49.32 -3.88 -14.79
CA LYS A 230 -49.85 -5.25 -14.87
C LYS A 230 -51.33 -5.32 -14.49
N GLN A 231 -51.78 -4.55 -13.51
CA GLN A 231 -53.19 -4.48 -13.13
C GLN A 231 -54.03 -3.84 -14.23
N SER A 232 -53.54 -2.73 -14.80
CA SER A 232 -54.18 -2.03 -15.92
C SER A 232 -54.29 -2.91 -17.18
N PHE A 233 -53.30 -3.78 -17.40
CA PHE A 233 -53.29 -4.73 -18.52
C PHE A 233 -54.34 -5.85 -18.40
N LYS A 234 -54.89 -6.15 -17.22
CA LYS A 234 -55.91 -7.21 -17.05
C LYS A 234 -57.28 -6.84 -17.64
N ASN A 235 -57.54 -5.56 -17.91
CA ASN A 235 -58.77 -5.06 -18.56
C ASN A 235 -58.45 -4.23 -19.82
N PRO A 236 -57.79 -4.78 -20.87
CA PRO A 236 -57.34 -3.97 -21.98
C PRO A 236 -58.44 -3.82 -23.06
N GLN A 237 -58.63 -2.62 -23.59
CA GLN A 237 -59.21 -2.46 -24.93
C GLN A 237 -58.15 -2.85 -25.99
N ALA A 238 -58.59 -3.39 -27.14
CA ALA A 238 -57.71 -4.10 -28.08
C ALA A 238 -56.51 -3.27 -28.63
N SER A 239 -56.64 -1.95 -28.77
CA SER A 239 -55.55 -1.05 -29.18
C SER A 239 -54.54 -0.75 -28.07
N ASP A 240 -54.99 -0.81 -26.81
CA ASP A 240 -54.18 -0.45 -25.65
C ASP A 240 -53.33 -1.62 -25.16
N ALA A 241 -53.72 -2.85 -25.50
CA ALA A 241 -52.99 -4.06 -25.13
C ALA A 241 -51.53 -4.05 -25.63
N GLN A 242 -51.28 -3.61 -26.86
CA GLN A 242 -49.92 -3.61 -27.42
C GLN A 242 -49.03 -2.54 -26.76
N ILE A 243 -49.56 -1.34 -26.51
CA ILE A 243 -48.85 -0.23 -25.85
C ILE A 243 -48.56 -0.56 -24.38
N GLN A 244 -49.52 -1.17 -23.68
CA GLN A 244 -49.31 -1.61 -22.29
C GLN A 244 -48.33 -2.80 -22.22
N GLY A 245 -48.33 -3.68 -23.23
CA GLY A 245 -47.36 -4.77 -23.36
C GLY A 245 -45.91 -4.28 -23.48
N THR A 246 -45.64 -3.28 -24.32
CA THR A 246 -44.30 -2.68 -24.45
C THR A 246 -43.88 -1.97 -23.18
N LYS A 247 -44.78 -1.20 -22.55
CA LYS A 247 -44.52 -0.54 -21.26
C LYS A 247 -44.15 -1.53 -20.15
N ILE A 248 -44.84 -2.68 -20.07
CA ILE A 248 -44.51 -3.74 -19.11
C ILE A 248 -43.13 -4.36 -19.41
N ALA A 249 -42.79 -4.57 -20.68
CA ALA A 249 -41.48 -5.09 -21.07
C ALA A 249 -40.35 -4.12 -20.70
N ASP A 250 -40.53 -2.82 -20.95
CA ASP A 250 -39.56 -1.78 -20.60
C ASP A 250 -39.39 -1.64 -19.08
N LEU A 251 -40.49 -1.65 -18.31
CA LEU A 251 -40.43 -1.61 -16.85
C LEU A 251 -39.72 -2.85 -16.27
N ARG A 252 -39.94 -4.05 -16.83
CA ARG A 252 -39.19 -5.26 -16.43
C ARG A 252 -37.70 -5.13 -16.71
N LYS A 253 -37.34 -4.57 -17.87
CA LYS A 253 -35.95 -4.31 -18.23
C LYS A 253 -35.31 -3.34 -17.23
N GLN A 254 -35.95 -2.20 -16.96
CA GLN A 254 -35.45 -1.21 -15.98
C GLN A 254 -35.31 -1.79 -14.57
N VAL A 255 -36.27 -2.62 -14.11
CA VAL A 255 -36.16 -3.30 -12.80
C VAL A 255 -34.96 -4.25 -12.77
N ASN A 256 -34.71 -5.01 -13.84
CA ASN A 256 -33.57 -5.91 -13.91
C ASN A 256 -32.24 -5.15 -13.97
N ASP A 257 -32.16 -4.11 -14.80
CA ASP A 257 -30.96 -3.28 -14.94
C ASP A 257 -30.59 -2.63 -13.60
N LYS A 258 -31.56 -2.06 -12.88
CA LYS A 258 -31.35 -1.45 -11.55
C LYS A 258 -31.03 -2.47 -10.47
N ARG A 259 -31.63 -3.67 -10.52
CA ARG A 259 -31.31 -4.77 -9.60
C ARG A 259 -29.86 -5.22 -9.79
N GLU A 260 -29.43 -5.33 -11.04
CA GLU A 260 -28.06 -5.71 -11.38
C GLU A 260 -27.07 -4.64 -10.91
N GLU A 261 -27.35 -3.35 -11.12
CA GLU A 261 -26.53 -2.25 -10.61
C GLU A 261 -26.39 -2.32 -9.07
N LEU A 262 -27.50 -2.54 -8.36
CA LEU A 262 -27.50 -2.70 -6.90
C LEU A 262 -26.68 -3.91 -6.44
N HIS A 263 -26.85 -5.07 -7.08
CA HIS A 263 -26.09 -6.28 -6.74
C HIS A 263 -24.60 -6.12 -6.99
N ARG A 264 -24.21 -5.44 -8.08
CA ARG A 264 -22.80 -5.15 -8.37
C ARG A 264 -22.20 -4.23 -7.31
N LEU A 265 -22.92 -3.20 -6.91
CA LEU A 265 -22.47 -2.29 -5.85
C LEU A 265 -22.27 -3.03 -4.52
N LEU A 266 -23.24 -3.86 -4.13
CA LEU A 266 -23.15 -4.69 -2.91
C LEU A 266 -22.02 -5.72 -2.99
N PHE A 267 -21.81 -6.33 -4.16
CA PHE A 267 -20.69 -7.26 -4.36
C PHE A 267 -19.35 -6.57 -4.16
N THR A 268 -19.16 -5.37 -4.72
CA THR A 268 -17.91 -4.64 -4.58
C THR A 268 -17.65 -4.20 -3.14
N LEU A 269 -18.69 -3.86 -2.38
CA LEU A 269 -18.60 -3.52 -0.96
C LEU A 269 -18.20 -4.70 -0.06
N HIS A 270 -18.59 -5.92 -0.41
CA HIS A 270 -18.33 -7.12 0.38
C HIS A 270 -17.17 -7.96 -0.14
N SER A 271 -16.50 -7.51 -1.20
CA SER A 271 -15.35 -8.20 -1.76
C SER A 271 -14.11 -7.90 -0.92
N PRO A 272 -13.35 -8.92 -0.46
CA PRO A 272 -12.19 -8.69 0.38
C PRO A 272 -11.16 -7.82 -0.34
N GLN A 273 -10.82 -6.70 0.28
CA GLN A 273 -9.79 -5.78 -0.21
C GLN A 273 -8.46 -6.52 -0.35
N THR A 274 -7.89 -6.50 -1.55
CA THR A 274 -6.54 -7.05 -1.81
C THR A 274 -5.44 -5.98 -1.72
N ASP A 275 -5.82 -4.70 -1.76
CA ASP A 275 -4.88 -3.60 -1.61
C ASP A 275 -4.68 -3.29 -0.13
N LYS A 276 -3.56 -3.74 0.40
CA LYS A 276 -3.06 -3.30 1.71
C LYS A 276 -2.83 -1.79 1.61
N GLN A 277 -3.79 -0.99 2.07
CA GLN A 277 -3.54 0.44 2.28
C GLN A 277 -2.24 0.57 3.08
N LYS A 278 -1.33 1.43 2.61
CA LYS A 278 -0.12 1.78 3.35
C LYS A 278 -0.58 2.50 4.62
N LEU A 279 -0.77 1.76 5.71
CA LEU A 279 -0.92 2.34 7.02
C LEU A 279 0.34 3.17 7.30
N GLU A 280 0.14 4.43 7.63
CA GLU A 280 1.21 5.31 8.08
C GLU A 280 1.90 4.65 9.27
N LYS A 281 3.22 4.49 9.15
CA LYS A 281 4.06 3.96 10.21
C LYS A 281 4.71 5.12 10.94
N PHE A 282 4.71 5.05 12.25
CA PHE A 282 5.21 6.12 13.10
C PHE A 282 6.57 5.76 13.69
N THR A 283 7.37 6.80 13.94
CA THR A 283 8.59 6.73 14.74
C THR A 283 8.26 6.51 16.22
N PHE A 284 9.25 6.24 17.07
CA PHE A 284 9.05 6.19 18.52
C PHE A 284 8.71 7.56 19.10
N SER A 285 9.07 8.65 18.40
CA SER A 285 8.64 10.01 18.73
C SER A 285 7.24 10.38 18.21
N GLY A 286 6.56 9.49 17.48
CA GLY A 286 5.21 9.69 16.96
C GLY A 286 5.12 10.48 15.66
N ASN A 287 6.24 10.69 14.97
CA ASN A 287 6.28 11.31 13.65
C ASN A 287 6.03 10.26 12.56
N VAL A 288 5.50 10.65 11.41
CA VAL A 288 5.39 9.72 10.26
C VAL A 288 6.79 9.38 9.75
N ILE A 289 7.06 8.10 9.46
CA ILE A 289 8.34 7.67 8.90
C ILE A 289 8.40 8.13 7.43
N GLU A 290 9.12 9.22 7.19
CA GLU A 290 9.43 9.73 5.86
C GLU A 290 10.91 9.53 5.53
N GLY A 291 11.20 8.63 4.60
CA GLY A 291 12.58 8.37 4.16
C GLY A 291 13.49 7.85 5.27
N GLU A 292 14.80 7.97 5.04
CA GLU A 292 15.81 7.67 6.05
C GLU A 292 15.98 8.86 6.98
N SER A 293 15.79 8.66 8.28
CA SER A 293 15.91 9.73 9.27
C SER A 293 16.56 9.23 10.55
N ALA A 294 17.17 10.15 11.30
CA ALA A 294 17.69 9.90 12.63
C ALA A 294 17.35 11.09 13.51
N SER A 295 16.86 10.84 14.72
CA SER A 295 16.42 11.89 15.64
C SER A 295 16.80 11.55 17.08
N ILE A 296 17.17 12.58 17.84
CA ILE A 296 17.51 12.46 19.25
C ILE A 296 16.20 12.37 20.04
N LEU A 297 16.07 11.32 20.85
CA LEU A 297 14.96 11.14 21.77
C LEU A 297 15.28 11.74 23.14
N SER A 298 16.51 11.56 23.62
CA SER A 298 16.95 12.07 24.91
C SER A 298 18.47 12.18 24.97
N VAL A 299 18.98 13.11 25.78
CA VAL A 299 20.41 13.20 26.10
C VAL A 299 20.54 13.28 27.62
N ILE A 300 21.28 12.34 28.19
CA ILE A 300 21.45 12.16 29.63
C ILE A 300 22.92 12.39 29.98
N GLU A 301 23.20 13.20 31.00
CA GLU A 301 24.58 13.41 31.45
C GLU A 301 25.10 12.17 32.20
N SER A 302 26.35 11.78 31.94
CA SER A 302 27.00 10.66 32.60
C SER A 302 27.32 11.00 34.04
N VAL A 303 26.85 10.15 34.96
CA VAL A 303 27.10 10.31 36.41
C VAL A 303 28.59 10.18 36.76
N GLN A 304 29.37 9.46 35.94
CA GLN A 304 30.75 9.09 36.27
C GLN A 304 31.80 10.07 35.72
N THR A 305 31.47 10.87 34.70
CA THR A 305 32.46 11.66 33.98
C THR A 305 31.81 12.95 33.49
N PRO A 306 32.16 14.12 34.08
CA PRO A 306 31.67 15.41 33.62
C PRO A 306 31.99 15.64 32.14
N GLY A 307 31.03 16.18 31.39
CA GLY A 307 31.18 16.43 29.95
C GLY A 307 31.01 15.20 29.06
N LEU A 308 30.62 14.04 29.62
CA LEU A 308 30.22 12.86 28.84
C LEU A 308 28.70 12.70 28.88
N PHE A 309 28.07 12.51 27.73
CA PHE A 309 26.62 12.38 27.59
C PHE A 309 26.25 11.04 26.95
N ASP A 310 25.13 10.45 27.36
CA ASP A 310 24.47 9.32 26.69
C ASP A 310 23.31 9.86 25.84
N ALA A 311 23.52 9.89 24.53
CA ALA A 311 22.50 10.28 23.56
C ALA A 311 21.68 9.04 23.18
N ILE A 312 20.38 9.06 23.48
CA ILE A 312 19.39 8.07 23.07
C ILE A 312 18.69 8.61 21.83
N PHE A 313 18.67 7.80 20.78
CA PHE A 313 18.14 8.23 19.48
C PHE A 313 17.47 7.09 18.75
N GLU A 314 16.60 7.46 17.82
CA GLU A 314 15.98 6.55 16.87
C GLU A 314 16.55 6.77 15.47
N VAL A 315 16.60 5.67 14.72
CA VAL A 315 16.91 5.70 13.29
C VAL A 315 15.85 4.92 12.55
N CYS A 316 15.26 5.59 11.56
CA CYS A 316 14.14 5.10 10.81
C CYS A 316 14.53 4.86 9.36
N ALA A 317 13.99 3.79 8.81
CA ALA A 317 14.08 3.48 7.40
C ALA A 317 12.69 3.68 6.79
N GLY A 318 12.62 4.47 5.71
CA GLY A 318 11.40 4.70 4.92
C GLY A 318 10.99 3.45 4.14
N ASP A 319 10.57 3.63 2.89
CA ASP A 319 10.05 2.51 2.08
C ASP A 319 11.08 1.41 1.77
N THR A 320 12.37 1.70 1.91
CA THR A 320 13.47 0.77 1.64
C THR A 320 14.16 0.33 2.93
N THR A 321 14.62 -0.93 2.96
CA THR A 321 15.43 -1.43 4.08
C THR A 321 16.83 -0.82 4.02
N VAL A 322 17.31 -0.26 5.13
CA VAL A 322 18.67 0.26 5.24
C VAL A 322 19.59 -0.86 5.72
N ARG A 323 20.62 -1.20 4.94
CA ARG A 323 21.63 -2.20 5.31
C ARG A 323 22.88 -1.51 5.87
N LEU A 324 23.52 -2.18 6.83
CA LEU A 324 24.69 -1.68 7.54
C LEU A 324 24.53 -0.24 8.07
N PRO A 325 23.39 0.10 8.73
CA PRO A 325 23.13 1.48 9.11
C PRO A 325 24.22 2.00 10.05
N VAL A 326 24.77 3.17 9.70
CA VAL A 326 25.74 3.89 10.53
C VAL A 326 25.20 5.26 10.81
N VAL A 327 25.32 5.69 12.06
CA VAL A 327 24.89 7.02 12.52
C VAL A 327 26.10 7.79 12.97
N THR A 328 26.16 9.05 12.57
CA THR A 328 27.18 9.97 13.07
C THR A 328 26.55 10.80 14.17
N ILE A 329 27.12 10.72 15.37
CA ILE A 329 26.81 11.61 16.49
C ILE A 329 27.94 12.64 16.53
N THR A 330 27.58 13.91 16.43
CA THR A 330 28.52 15.03 16.44
C THR A 330 28.19 15.95 17.60
N SER A 331 29.22 16.42 18.29
CA SER A 331 29.17 17.48 19.29
C SER A 331 30.20 18.57 18.95
N ASP A 332 30.28 19.58 19.80
CA ASP A 332 31.34 20.59 19.80
C ASP A 332 32.75 20.02 20.02
N LYS A 333 32.89 18.87 20.70
CA LYS A 333 34.19 18.24 21.00
C LYS A 333 34.58 17.12 20.07
N GLN A 334 33.62 16.28 19.70
CA GLN A 334 33.95 15.05 19.00
C GLN A 334 32.88 14.62 18.01
N THR A 335 33.27 13.72 17.12
CA THR A 335 32.37 13.04 16.20
C THR A 335 32.61 11.56 16.30
N ILE A 336 31.56 10.80 16.57
CA ILE A 336 31.60 9.35 16.68
C ILE A 336 30.65 8.72 15.68
N LYS A 337 31.04 7.56 15.13
CA LYS A 337 30.19 6.75 14.26
C LYS A 337 29.73 5.52 15.01
N ILE A 338 28.42 5.27 15.02
CA ILE A 338 27.81 4.12 15.69
C ILE A 338 27.19 3.20 14.64
N LYS A 339 27.59 1.93 14.68
CA LYS A 339 26.96 0.87 13.89
C LYS A 339 25.63 0.47 14.54
N LEU A 340 24.57 0.47 13.73
CA LEU A 340 23.25 -0.01 14.12
C LEU A 340 23.00 -1.40 13.56
N GLY A 341 23.08 -2.45 14.40
CA GLY A 341 22.75 -3.82 14.00
C GLY A 341 23.30 -4.22 12.62
N ASP A 342 22.55 -5.05 11.89
CA ASP A 342 22.88 -5.39 10.50
C ASP A 342 21.97 -4.68 9.47
N LYS A 343 20.74 -4.35 9.87
CA LYS A 343 19.73 -3.69 9.04
C LYS A 343 18.64 -3.01 9.86
N VAL A 344 18.06 -1.93 9.31
CA VAL A 344 16.78 -1.36 9.73
C VAL A 344 15.76 -1.69 8.64
N SER A 345 14.70 -2.42 9.01
CA SER A 345 13.70 -2.90 8.04
C SER A 345 12.90 -1.74 7.46
N ALA A 346 12.42 -1.88 6.24
CA ALA A 346 11.56 -0.87 5.62
C ALA A 346 10.34 -0.51 6.50
N ASN A 347 10.03 0.78 6.56
CA ASN A 347 8.97 1.37 7.36
C ASN A 347 9.06 0.95 8.82
N SER A 348 10.26 1.05 9.41
CA SER A 348 10.50 0.75 10.82
C SER A 348 11.63 1.61 11.38
N CYS A 349 11.65 1.76 12.70
CA CYS A 349 12.71 2.44 13.43
C CYS A 349 13.42 1.49 14.38
N GLN A 350 14.70 1.77 14.61
CA GLN A 350 15.52 1.14 15.63
C GLN A 350 15.97 2.21 16.63
N MET A 351 15.77 1.93 17.91
CA MET A 351 16.27 2.78 18.99
C MET A 351 17.63 2.25 19.47
N THR A 352 18.56 3.15 19.74
CA THR A 352 19.87 2.83 20.32
C THR A 352 20.35 3.99 21.19
N SER A 353 21.51 3.84 21.82
CA SER A 353 22.20 4.94 22.46
C SER A 353 23.69 4.99 22.11
N GLY A 354 24.33 6.11 22.44
CA GLY A 354 25.72 6.41 22.14
C GLY A 354 26.32 7.40 23.11
N LYS A 355 27.52 7.11 23.60
CA LYS A 355 28.24 8.01 24.53
C LYS A 355 29.06 9.02 23.76
N ILE A 356 28.85 10.31 23.99
CA ILE A 356 29.56 11.41 23.33
C ILE A 356 30.06 12.46 24.32
N GLU A 357 31.29 12.91 24.17
CA GLU A 357 31.83 14.05 24.92
C GLU A 357 31.34 15.37 24.32
N ALA A 358 30.91 16.31 25.17
CA ALA A 358 30.51 17.66 24.76
C ALA A 358 30.73 18.65 25.92
N ASP A 359 30.86 19.96 25.64
CA ASP A 359 30.72 20.98 26.70
C ASP A 359 29.24 21.35 26.91
N ASP A 360 28.45 21.36 25.84
CA ASP A 360 27.02 21.65 25.88
C ASP A 360 26.19 20.49 25.31
N LYS A 361 25.17 20.07 26.08
CA LYS A 361 24.15 19.10 25.66
C LYS A 361 23.45 19.54 24.37
N SER A 362 23.24 20.84 24.15
CA SER A 362 22.56 21.36 22.97
C SER A 362 23.39 21.25 21.68
N SER A 363 24.71 21.06 21.81
CA SER A 363 25.62 20.89 20.66
C SER A 363 25.53 19.50 20.02
N ILE A 364 24.91 18.53 20.70
CA ILE A 364 24.84 17.14 20.25
C ILE A 364 23.79 17.02 19.15
N ASN A 365 24.23 16.58 17.98
CA ASN A 365 23.39 16.33 16.82
C ASN A 365 23.63 14.93 16.25
N ILE A 366 22.62 14.39 15.57
CA ILE A 366 22.65 13.06 14.97
C ILE A 366 22.25 13.13 13.50
N THR A 367 23.05 12.47 12.68
CA THR A 367 22.79 12.37 11.24
C THR A 367 23.00 10.92 10.76
N PRO A 368 22.15 10.40 9.86
CA PRO A 368 22.46 9.16 9.15
C PRO A 368 23.77 9.36 8.39
N ALA A 369 24.72 8.42 8.51
CA ALA A 369 26.05 8.58 7.92
C ALA A 369 26.09 8.42 6.37
N GLY A 370 24.96 8.58 5.67
CA GLY A 370 24.89 8.63 4.21
C GLY A 370 25.37 7.34 3.51
N ASN A 371 25.06 6.17 4.08
CA ASN A 371 25.50 4.88 3.54
C ASN A 371 24.57 4.31 2.45
N ALA A 372 23.66 5.10 1.88
CA ALA A 372 22.69 4.64 0.88
C ALA A 372 23.36 3.94 -0.32
N SER A 373 24.50 4.44 -0.78
CA SER A 373 25.29 3.83 -1.87
C SER A 373 25.84 2.45 -1.48
N SER A 374 26.39 2.32 -0.27
CA SER A 374 26.85 1.05 0.30
C SER A 374 25.70 0.07 0.54
N SER A 375 24.56 0.55 1.04
CA SER A 375 23.35 -0.25 1.32
C SER A 375 22.78 -0.86 0.03
N ASN A 376 22.68 -0.07 -1.03
CA ASN A 376 22.23 -0.55 -2.35
C ASN A 376 23.19 -1.60 -2.91
N LYS A 377 24.51 -1.31 -2.88
CA LYS A 377 25.52 -2.24 -3.40
C LYS A 377 25.60 -3.55 -2.60
N VAL A 378 25.41 -3.49 -1.28
CA VAL A 378 25.28 -4.68 -0.42
C VAL A 378 24.10 -5.54 -0.85
N THR A 379 22.94 -4.92 -1.11
CA THR A 379 21.73 -5.63 -1.56
C THR A 379 21.95 -6.31 -2.92
N GLU A 380 22.59 -5.61 -3.86
CA GLU A 380 22.97 -6.16 -5.17
C GLU A 380 23.91 -7.37 -5.05
N LEU A 381 24.94 -7.26 -4.20
CA LEU A 381 25.91 -8.33 -3.97
C LEU A 381 25.26 -9.55 -3.29
N GLU A 382 24.37 -9.35 -2.31
CA GLU A 382 23.61 -10.45 -1.68
C GLU A 382 22.77 -11.20 -2.72
N MET A 383 22.05 -10.48 -3.58
CA MET A 383 21.25 -11.09 -4.66
C MET A 383 22.12 -11.83 -5.67
N LEU A 384 23.26 -11.24 -6.07
CA LEU A 384 24.22 -11.87 -6.98
C LEU A 384 24.80 -13.16 -6.39
N ILE A 385 25.25 -13.12 -5.13
CA ILE A 385 25.77 -14.29 -4.42
C ILE A 385 24.71 -15.39 -4.33
N GLY A 386 23.46 -15.03 -4.01
CA GLY A 386 22.34 -15.96 -3.97
C GLY A 386 22.08 -16.63 -5.33
N SER A 387 22.02 -15.83 -6.40
CA SER A 387 21.83 -16.29 -7.78
C SER A 387 22.95 -17.24 -8.23
N LEU A 388 24.21 -16.83 -8.06
CA LEU A 388 25.38 -17.63 -8.44
C LEU A 388 25.45 -18.94 -7.63
N THR A 389 25.11 -18.90 -6.34
CA THR A 389 25.04 -20.10 -5.50
C THR A 389 23.97 -21.06 -6.00
N GLY A 390 22.78 -20.54 -6.37
CA GLY A 390 21.71 -21.32 -6.96
C GLY A 390 22.11 -21.99 -8.29
N GLN A 391 22.81 -21.25 -9.16
CA GLN A 391 23.36 -21.80 -10.41
C GLN A 391 24.39 -22.90 -10.13
N MET A 392 25.31 -22.66 -9.19
CA MET A 392 26.34 -23.66 -8.83
C MET A 392 25.71 -24.95 -8.28
N VAL A 393 24.64 -24.87 -7.49
CA VAL A 393 23.91 -26.05 -7.01
C VAL A 393 23.28 -26.84 -8.17
N LYS A 394 22.66 -26.15 -9.14
CA LYS A 394 22.11 -26.79 -10.34
C LYS A 394 23.20 -27.48 -11.16
N GLU A 395 24.32 -26.79 -11.42
CA GLU A 395 25.42 -27.36 -12.18
C GLU A 395 26.05 -28.56 -11.45
N LYS A 396 26.15 -28.54 -10.11
CA LYS A 396 26.58 -29.69 -9.30
C LYS A 396 25.60 -30.86 -9.39
N GLN A 397 24.30 -30.60 -9.45
CA GLN A 397 23.30 -31.65 -9.62
C GLN A 397 23.42 -32.30 -11.00
N VAL A 398 23.58 -31.51 -12.07
CA VAL A 398 23.83 -32.03 -13.43
C VAL A 398 25.09 -32.89 -13.47
N LEU A 399 26.17 -32.45 -12.83
CA LEU A 399 27.41 -33.24 -12.73
C LEU A 399 27.17 -34.55 -11.97
N LYS A 400 26.43 -34.51 -10.87
CA LYS A 400 26.06 -35.70 -10.10
C LYS A 400 25.25 -36.68 -10.95
N ASP A 401 24.25 -36.19 -11.69
CA ASP A 401 23.40 -37.02 -12.55
C ASP A 401 24.24 -37.66 -13.66
N LEU A 402 25.15 -36.89 -14.29
CA LEU A 402 26.07 -37.39 -15.32
C LEU A 402 26.96 -38.54 -14.79
N VAL A 403 27.48 -38.41 -13.57
CA VAL A 403 28.36 -39.42 -12.95
C VAL A 403 27.61 -40.71 -12.59
N HIS A 404 26.33 -40.60 -12.23
CA HIS A 404 25.50 -41.74 -11.81
C HIS A 404 24.68 -42.35 -12.96
N ASP A 405 24.77 -41.83 -14.19
CA ASP A 405 24.13 -42.42 -15.35
C ASP A 405 24.81 -43.77 -15.70
N SER A 406 24.02 -44.84 -15.65
CA SER A 406 24.47 -46.19 -16.02
C SER A 406 24.76 -46.32 -17.51
N ASN A 407 24.17 -45.45 -18.36
CA ASN A 407 24.33 -45.43 -19.80
C ASN A 407 25.16 -44.23 -20.26
N ARG A 408 26.44 -44.20 -19.87
CA ARG A 408 27.36 -43.09 -20.17
C ARG A 408 27.38 -42.78 -21.67
N ALA A 409 27.13 -41.53 -22.02
CA ALA A 409 27.26 -41.04 -23.38
C ALA A 409 28.71 -41.16 -23.90
N SER A 410 28.89 -41.33 -25.22
CA SER A 410 30.22 -41.45 -25.84
C SER A 410 31.10 -40.19 -25.65
N ASN A 411 30.48 -39.04 -25.42
CA ASN A 411 31.15 -37.76 -25.13
C ASN A 411 31.18 -37.40 -23.63
N PHE A 412 31.09 -38.41 -22.74
CA PHE A 412 31.05 -38.20 -21.29
C PHE A 412 32.17 -37.30 -20.76
N THR A 413 33.42 -37.55 -21.18
CA THR A 413 34.59 -36.78 -20.70
C THR A 413 34.46 -35.29 -21.02
N GLU A 414 34.04 -34.96 -22.24
CA GLU A 414 33.85 -33.56 -22.66
C GLU A 414 32.74 -32.88 -21.85
N LEU A 415 31.62 -33.57 -21.62
CA LEU A 415 30.51 -33.06 -20.81
C LEU A 415 30.91 -32.89 -19.34
N PHE A 416 31.68 -33.82 -18.80
CA PHE A 416 32.20 -33.77 -17.43
C PHE A 416 33.14 -32.58 -17.24
N ASP A 417 34.13 -32.42 -18.13
CA ASP A 417 35.11 -31.34 -18.06
C ASP A 417 34.46 -29.96 -18.26
N ALA A 418 33.51 -29.84 -19.19
CA ALA A 418 32.73 -28.62 -19.39
C ALA A 418 31.97 -28.24 -18.12
N GLN A 419 31.38 -29.23 -17.43
CA GLN A 419 30.59 -29.00 -16.23
C GLN A 419 31.44 -28.64 -15.01
N VAL A 420 32.59 -29.29 -14.84
CA VAL A 420 33.59 -28.91 -13.83
C VAL A 420 34.07 -27.48 -14.06
N SER A 421 34.37 -27.11 -15.30
CA SER A 421 34.82 -25.76 -15.66
C SER A 421 33.79 -24.69 -15.29
N LYS A 422 32.50 -24.91 -15.57
CA LYS A 422 31.42 -24.00 -15.13
C LYS A 422 31.32 -23.88 -13.61
N ILE A 423 31.45 -24.98 -12.87
CA ILE A 423 31.40 -24.96 -11.41
C ILE A 423 32.58 -24.17 -10.84
N VAL A 424 33.78 -24.31 -11.41
CA VAL A 424 34.97 -23.54 -11.03
C VAL A 424 34.75 -22.05 -11.30
N GLU A 425 34.24 -21.70 -12.48
CA GLU A 425 33.95 -20.31 -12.83
C GLU A 425 32.93 -19.67 -11.89
N LEU A 426 31.80 -20.36 -11.62
CA LEU A 426 30.80 -19.89 -10.65
C LEU A 426 31.39 -19.72 -9.24
N ARG A 427 32.29 -20.60 -8.81
CA ARG A 427 32.98 -20.48 -7.53
C ARG A 427 33.87 -19.24 -7.47
N ASN A 428 34.60 -18.95 -8.55
CA ASN A 428 35.44 -17.75 -8.64
C ASN A 428 34.59 -16.48 -8.58
N GLN A 429 33.49 -16.43 -9.33
CA GLN A 429 32.55 -15.31 -9.30
C GLN A 429 31.93 -15.09 -7.91
N ILE A 430 31.51 -16.16 -7.22
CA ILE A 430 31.00 -16.08 -5.84
C ILE A 430 32.09 -15.53 -4.90
N THR A 431 33.34 -15.99 -5.05
CA THR A 431 34.46 -15.55 -4.21
C THR A 431 34.74 -14.07 -4.41
N ASN A 432 34.75 -13.59 -5.66
CA ASN A 432 34.93 -12.18 -5.99
C ASN A 432 33.81 -11.31 -5.41
N ALA A 433 32.54 -11.71 -5.61
CA ALA A 433 31.40 -10.99 -5.05
C ALA A 433 31.44 -10.92 -3.51
N LYS A 434 31.86 -12.02 -2.84
CA LYS A 434 32.07 -12.05 -1.38
C LYS A 434 33.23 -11.15 -0.95
N ALA A 435 34.30 -11.08 -1.72
CA ALA A 435 35.43 -10.18 -1.42
C ALA A 435 35.00 -8.70 -1.52
N GLU A 436 34.23 -8.33 -2.54
CA GLU A 436 33.66 -6.99 -2.66
C GLU A 436 32.71 -6.66 -1.51
N PHE A 437 31.85 -7.61 -1.13
CA PHE A 437 30.96 -7.46 0.02
C PHE A 437 31.75 -7.21 1.31
N SER A 438 32.77 -8.02 1.58
CA SER A 438 33.66 -7.84 2.74
C SER A 438 34.43 -6.52 2.71
N LYS A 439 34.81 -6.03 1.53
CA LYS A 439 35.44 -4.72 1.37
C LYS A 439 34.49 -3.60 1.78
N ILE A 440 33.21 -3.66 1.39
CA ILE A 440 32.20 -2.66 1.80
C ILE A 440 32.01 -2.71 3.31
N LEU A 441 31.92 -3.89 3.91
CA LEU A 441 31.84 -4.03 5.37
C LEU A 441 33.05 -3.39 6.06
N TYR A 442 34.26 -3.66 5.57
CA TYR A 442 35.49 -3.10 6.13
C TYR A 442 35.49 -1.57 6.07
N LEU A 443 35.18 -0.98 4.91
CA LEU A 443 35.16 0.48 4.71
C LEU A 443 34.01 1.18 5.44
N THR A 444 32.94 0.46 5.77
CA THR A 444 31.80 1.02 6.50
C THR A 444 32.06 1.08 8.01
N TYR A 445 32.91 0.18 8.53
CA TYR A 445 33.11 -0.01 9.96
C TYR A 445 34.49 0.38 10.49
N ASN A 446 35.46 0.62 9.60
CA ASN A 446 36.79 1.15 9.91
C ASN A 446 37.04 2.40 9.07
#